data_AF-A0A7Y3T4C7-F1
#
_entry.id   AF-A0A7Y3T4C7-F1
#
_cell.length_a   1.000
_cell.length_b   1.000
_cell.length_c   1.000
_cell.angle_alpha   90.00
_cell.angle_beta   90.00
_cell.angle_gamma   90.00
#
_symmetry.space_group_name_H-M   'P 1'
#
loop_
_entity.id
_entity.type
_entity.pdbx_description
1 polymer ?
#
loop_
_entity_poly.entity_id
_entity_poly.type
_entity_poly.pdbx_seq_one_letter_code
_entity_poly.pdbx_strand_id
1 'polypeptide(L)' 'MTPQEYLVQAVNDNSALSLILTDLFDKDDVRQDYLARQLAHNSDRLQRALAAWQKELSEEAPS' A
#
# COMPACT_ATOMS: atom_id res chain seq x y z
N MET A 1 0.36 -0.63 -17.55
CA MET A 1 -0.27 -0.27 -16.28
C MET A 1 0.12 1.16 -15.98
N THR A 2 -0.83 2.08 -15.88
CA THR A 2 -0.57 3.52 -15.61
C THR A 2 -0.21 3.72 -14.13
N PRO A 3 0.46 4.83 -13.75
CA PRO A 3 0.71 5.14 -12.34
C PRO A 3 -0.58 5.20 -11.50
N GLN A 4 -1.69 5.67 -12.07
CA GLN A 4 -3.01 5.58 -11.45
C GLN A 4 -3.45 4.13 -11.21
N GLU A 5 -3.29 3.23 -12.19
CA GLU A 5 -3.61 1.80 -12.03
C GLU A 5 -2.71 1.13 -10.97
N TYR A 6 -1.43 1.52 -10.89
CA TYR A 6 -0.53 1.08 -9.82
C TYR A 6 -0.97 1.59 -8.44
N LEU A 7 -1.44 2.83 -8.34
CA LEU A 7 -1.95 3.40 -7.09
C LEU A 7 -3.22 2.67 -6.64
N VAL A 8 -4.16 2.42 -7.54
CA VAL A 8 -5.38 1.65 -7.24
C VAL A 8 -5.04 0.26 -6.74
N GLN A 9 -4.11 -0.43 -7.39
CA GLN A 9 -3.65 -1.75 -6.95
C GLN A 9 -3.03 -1.68 -5.54
N ALA A 10 -2.14 -0.71 -5.27
CA ALA A 10 -1.50 -0.57 -3.98
C ALA A 10 -2.49 -0.23 -2.85
N VAL A 11 -3.51 0.57 -3.12
CA VAL A 11 -4.61 0.86 -2.18
C VAL A 11 -5.41 -0.42 -1.87
N ASN A 12 -5.73 -1.22 -2.89
CA ASN A 12 -6.45 -2.48 -2.72
C ASN A 12 -5.65 -3.48 -1.88
N ASP A 13 -4.35 -3.61 -2.16
CA ASP A 13 -3.46 -4.52 -1.42
C ASP A 13 -3.35 -4.12 0.06
N ASN A 14 -3.24 -2.82 0.34
CA ASN A 14 -3.17 -2.30 1.70
C ASN A 14 -4.51 -2.48 2.46
N SER A 15 -5.64 -2.32 1.76
CA SER A 15 -6.97 -2.54 2.33
C SER A 15 -7.20 -4.02 2.68
N ALA A 16 -6.81 -4.94 1.80
CA ALA A 16 -6.87 -6.37 2.06
C ALA A 16 -6.02 -6.77 3.27
N LEU A 17 -4.81 -6.21 3.40
CA LEU A 17 -3.96 -6.45 4.55
C LEU A 17 -4.59 -5.95 5.86
N SER A 18 -5.29 -4.80 5.84
CA SER A 18 -5.98 -4.28 7.04
C SER A 18 -7.07 -5.21 7.58
N LEU A 19 -7.80 -5.90 6.69
CA LEU A 19 -8.81 -6.89 7.06
C LEU A 19 -8.17 -8.12 7.70
N ILE A 20 -7.05 -8.59 7.13
CA ILE A 20 -6.27 -9.72 7.67
C ILE A 20 -5.67 -9.38 9.03
N LEU A 21 -5.13 -8.17 9.19
CA LEU A 21 -4.58 -7.68 10.45
C LEU A 21 -5.64 -7.65 11.54
N THR A 22 -6.86 -7.19 11.23
CA THR A 22 -7.96 -7.11 12.19
C THR A 22 -8.39 -8.51 12.68
N ASP A 23 -8.36 -9.52 11.81
CA ASP A 23 -8.73 -10.91 12.18
C ASP A 23 -7.63 -11.64 12.97
N LEU A 24 -6.36 -11.25 12.78
CA LEU A 24 -5.20 -11.97 13.32
C LEU A 24 -4.54 -11.30 14.52
N PHE A 25 -4.89 -10.06 14.86
CA PHE A 25 -4.20 -9.28 15.90
C PHE A 25 -4.19 -9.96 17.29
N ASP A 26 -5.14 -10.85 17.53
CA ASP A 26 -5.35 -11.54 18.82
C ASP A 26 -4.68 -12.93 18.92
N LYS A 27 -3.89 -13.35 17.92
CA LYS A 27 -3.35 -14.73 17.82
C LYS A 27 -1.84 -14.74 17.54
N ASP A 28 -1.04 -15.14 18.54
CA ASP A 28 0.41 -15.48 18.48
C ASP A 28 1.41 -14.37 18.08
N ASP A 29 2.49 -14.21 18.88
CA ASP A 29 3.57 -13.23 18.67
C ASP A 29 4.31 -13.39 17.33
N VAL A 30 4.50 -14.61 16.85
CA VAL A 30 5.18 -14.89 15.57
C VAL A 30 4.36 -14.37 14.38
N ARG A 31 3.02 -14.38 14.50
CA ARG A 31 2.14 -13.84 13.46
C ARG A 31 2.18 -12.32 13.45
N GLN A 32 2.36 -11.68 14.60
CA GLN A 32 2.49 -10.23 14.70
C GLN A 32 3.74 -9.69 14.00
N ASP A 33 4.92 -10.34 14.11
CA ASP A 33 6.13 -9.88 13.39
C ASP A 33 5.98 -10.03 11.87
N TYR A 34 5.42 -11.16 11.40
CA TYR A 34 5.12 -11.36 9.97
C TYR A 34 4.16 -10.27 9.46
N LEU A 35 3.08 -10.02 10.21
CA LEU A 35 2.08 -9.01 9.89
C LEU A 35 2.66 -7.59 9.87
N ALA A 36 3.53 -7.24 10.83
CA ALA A 36 4.23 -5.96 10.86
C ALA A 36 5.12 -5.76 9.63
N ARG A 37 5.83 -6.80 9.19
CA ARG A 37 6.63 -6.76 7.95
C ARG A 37 5.78 -6.60 6.71
N GLN A 38 4.64 -7.29 6.63
CA GLN A 38 3.69 -7.13 5.51
C GLN A 38 3.11 -5.72 5.48
N LEU A 39 2.80 -5.13 6.63
CA LEU A 39 2.30 -3.76 6.74
C LEU A 39 3.33 -2.75 6.27
N ALA A 40 4.58 -2.89 6.73
CA ALA A 40 5.68 -2.04 6.29
C ALA A 40 5.90 -2.15 4.77
N HIS A 41 5.86 -3.37 4.21
CA HIS A 41 6.03 -3.60 2.78
C HIS A 41 4.92 -2.95 1.94
N ASN A 42 3.65 -3.17 2.32
CA ASN A 42 2.51 -2.60 1.60
C ASN A 42 2.45 -1.07 1.73
N SER A 43 2.84 -0.52 2.88
CA SER A 43 2.95 0.93 3.08
C SER A 43 4.01 1.56 2.17
N ASP A 44 5.21 0.98 2.08
CA ASP A 44 6.26 1.44 1.15
C ASP A 44 5.80 1.39 -0.31
N ARG A 45 5.15 0.29 -0.70
CA ARG A 45 4.60 0.13 -2.05
C ARG A 45 3.53 1.17 -2.37
N LEU A 46 2.64 1.48 -1.43
CA LEU A 46 1.64 2.54 -1.57
C LEU A 46 2.28 3.92 -1.70
N GLN A 47 3.28 4.23 -0.88
CA GLN A 47 4.00 5.51 -0.94
C GLN A 47 4.69 5.71 -2.30
N ARG A 48 5.33 4.66 -2.85
CA ARG A 48 5.94 4.73 -4.18
C ARG A 48 4.91 4.94 -5.28
N ALA A 49 3.79 4.22 -5.23
CA ALA A 49 2.72 4.37 -6.21
C ALA A 49 2.10 5.78 -6.16
N LEU A 50 1.90 6.32 -4.95
CA LEU A 50 1.43 7.69 -4.76
C LEU A 50 2.40 8.72 -5.32
N ALA A 51 3.70 8.57 -5.06
CA ALA A 51 4.72 9.50 -5.58
C ALA A 51 4.80 9.46 -7.11
N ALA A 52 4.69 8.27 -7.71
CA ALA A 52 4.66 8.12 -9.16
C ALA A 52 3.45 8.81 -9.79
N TRP A 53 2.26 8.66 -9.18
CA TRP A 53 1.05 9.34 -9.63
C TRP A 53 1.11 10.85 -9.45
N GLN A 54 1.62 11.34 -8.31
CA GLN A 54 1.84 12.78 -8.08
C GLN A 54 2.77 13.40 -9.12
N LYS A 55 3.82 12.68 -9.52
CA LYS A 55 4.73 13.13 -10.57
C LYS A 55 4.02 13.24 -11.92
N GLU A 56 3.25 12.23 -12.31
CA GLU A 56 2.44 12.26 -13.54
C GLU A 56 1.50 13.48 -13.58
N LEU A 57 0.76 13.74 -12.50
CA LEU A 57 -0.09 14.93 -12.38
C LEU A 57 0.68 16.25 -12.51
N SER A 58 1.91 16.32 -11.98
CA SER A 58 2.74 17.52 -12.07
C SER A 58 3.31 17.76 -13.47
N GLU A 59 3.47 16.70 -14.27
CA GLU A 59 3.92 16.76 -15.66
C GLU A 59 2.76 17.07 -16.63
N GLU A 60 1.52 16.73 -16.26
CA GLU A 60 0.30 17.02 -17.03
C GLU A 60 -0.33 18.39 -16.75
N ALA A 61 0.05 19.06 -15.65
CA ALA A 61 -0.45 20.38 -15.32
C ALA A 61 0.10 21.43 -16.33
N PRO A 62 -0.75 22.17 -17.06
CA PRO A 62 -0.28 23.18 -18.01
C PRO A 62 0.41 24.32 -17.26
N SER A 63 1.62 24.67 -17.72
CA SER A 63 2.38 25.87 -17.32
C SER A 63 1.66 27.16 -17.67
#